data_AF-A0A8J8AJZ4-F1
#
_entry.id   AF-A0A8J8AJZ4-F1
#
_cell.length_a   1.000
_cell.length_b   1.000
_cell.length_c   1.000
_cell.angle_alpha   90.00
_cell.angle_beta   90.00
_cell.angle_gamma   90.00
#
_symmetry.space_group_name_H-M   'P 1'
#
loop_
_entity.id
_entity.type
_entity.pdbx_description
1 polymer ?
#
loop_
_entity_poly.entity_id
_entity_poly.type
_entity_poly.pdbx_seq_one_letter_code
_entity_poly.pdbx_strand_id
1 'polypeptide(L)'
;MEETDIDFLVEELHNIGLWVMKLQESLGNLADHLIETKRFVAEIQTEQRQMAAKMIDLERLISTRTELIEERIRGTESTVARVEDSLKASGDSLQSRIDSLEGSLKESLEDIKRLMDHNFDAIMSKLQEIEGNIQKLADAVSVTKSLATYIRSDIRSLSYELKEEIKRSDEADSERYGQMVERIEELQRYVDSVLTEQERILDAHTERLLTLQGEVALLREAVLKNFGEVFTRLGMLSYPKILTGDENE
;
A
#
# COMPACT_ATOMS: atom_id res chain seq x y z
N MET A 1 9.56 -148.23 21.48
CA MET A 1 9.04 -146.86 21.64
C MET A 1 9.56 -146.41 22.98
N GLU A 2 10.77 -145.89 22.95
CA GLU A 2 11.52 -145.49 24.13
C GLU A 2 11.09 -144.08 24.56
N GLU A 3 11.04 -143.87 25.87
CA GLU A 3 10.64 -142.67 26.63
C GLU A 3 11.16 -141.34 26.04
N THR A 4 12.26 -141.39 25.30
CA THR A 4 12.94 -140.30 24.59
C THR A 4 12.13 -139.60 23.49
N ASP A 5 11.18 -140.27 22.82
CA ASP A 5 10.35 -139.64 21.76
C ASP A 5 9.23 -138.76 22.34
N ILE A 6 8.76 -139.05 23.57
CA ILE A 6 7.68 -138.30 24.24
C ILE A 6 8.23 -136.99 24.81
N ASP A 7 9.42 -137.02 25.41
CA ASP A 7 10.07 -135.82 25.95
C ASP A 7 10.39 -134.79 24.86
N PHE A 8 10.80 -135.24 23.67
CA PHE A 8 11.02 -134.36 22.51
C PHE A 8 9.72 -133.67 22.06
N LEU A 9 8.60 -134.41 21.99
CA LEU A 9 7.29 -133.86 21.62
C LEU A 9 6.74 -132.88 22.67
N VAL A 10 7.00 -133.12 23.96
CA VAL A 10 6.63 -132.21 25.04
C VAL A 10 7.42 -130.90 24.97
N GLU A 11 8.71 -130.98 24.68
CA GLU A 11 9.57 -129.79 24.48
C GLU A 11 9.15 -128.99 23.23
N GLU A 12 8.83 -129.67 22.13
CA GLU A 12 8.35 -129.04 20.90
C GLU A 12 7.00 -128.34 21.10
N LEU A 13 6.05 -128.97 21.81
CA LEU A 13 4.77 -128.36 22.19
C LEU A 13 4.94 -127.16 23.15
N HIS A 14 5.89 -127.24 24.08
CA HIS A 14 6.23 -126.12 24.97
C HIS A 14 6.79 -124.92 24.18
N ASN A 15 7.69 -125.19 23.23
CA ASN A 15 8.25 -124.16 22.33
C ASN A 15 7.18 -123.53 21.42
N ILE A 16 6.25 -124.33 20.91
CA ILE A 16 5.08 -123.83 20.16
C ILE A 16 4.21 -122.94 21.06
N GLY A 17 3.94 -123.34 22.30
CA GLY A 17 3.17 -122.55 23.27
C GLY A 17 3.82 -121.19 23.55
N LEU A 18 5.14 -121.16 23.77
CA LEU A 18 5.90 -119.91 23.95
C LEU A 18 5.85 -119.01 22.70
N TRP A 19 5.91 -119.59 21.50
CA TRP A 19 5.80 -118.84 20.25
C TRP A 19 4.41 -118.24 20.06
N VAL A 20 3.35 -119.00 20.37
CA VAL A 20 1.97 -118.51 20.34
C VAL A 20 1.77 -117.35 21.31
N MET A 21 2.29 -117.43 22.54
CA MET A 21 2.20 -116.32 23.51
C MET A 21 2.93 -115.06 23.02
N LYS A 22 4.15 -115.19 22.47
CA LYS A 22 4.90 -114.04 21.90
C LYS A 22 4.19 -113.41 20.70
N LEU A 23 3.55 -114.22 19.85
CA LEU A 23 2.74 -113.73 18.74
C LEU A 23 1.50 -112.99 19.23
N GLN A 24 0.80 -113.51 20.23
CA GLN A 24 -0.37 -112.85 20.83
C GLN A 24 0.00 -111.50 21.45
N GLU A 25 1.11 -111.43 22.17
CA GLU A 25 1.64 -110.17 22.73
C GLU A 25 2.01 -109.18 21.61
N SER A 26 2.69 -109.65 20.57
CA SER A 26 3.05 -108.82 19.41
C SER A 26 1.82 -108.29 18.67
N LEU A 27 0.78 -109.12 18.51
CA LEU A 27 -0.51 -108.73 17.92
C LEU A 27 -1.28 -107.74 18.79
N GLY A 28 -1.25 -107.92 20.12
CA GLY A 28 -1.83 -106.97 21.07
C GLY A 28 -1.16 -105.61 21.00
N ASN A 29 0.18 -105.58 21.04
CA ASN A 29 0.96 -104.36 20.90
C ASN A 29 0.67 -103.66 19.56
N LEU A 30 0.57 -104.41 18.46
CA LEU A 30 0.22 -103.86 17.15
C LEU A 30 -1.20 -103.26 17.13
N ALA A 31 -2.16 -103.91 17.78
CA ALA A 31 -3.53 -103.42 17.88
C ALA A 31 -3.60 -102.09 18.67
N ASP A 32 -2.86 -101.98 19.77
CA ASP A 32 -2.79 -100.75 20.57
C ASP A 32 -2.16 -99.59 19.77
N HIS A 33 -1.06 -99.85 19.06
CA HIS A 33 -0.45 -98.85 18.17
C HIS A 33 -1.40 -98.42 17.04
N LEU A 34 -2.21 -99.34 16.51
CA LEU A 34 -3.21 -99.02 15.48
C LEU A 34 -4.32 -98.14 16.04
N ILE A 35 -4.77 -98.39 17.27
CA ILE A 35 -5.77 -97.55 17.96
C ILE A 35 -5.20 -96.16 18.19
N GLU A 36 -3.97 -96.06 18.69
CA GLU A 36 -3.30 -94.77 18.93
C GLU A 36 -3.07 -93.99 17.64
N THR A 37 -2.65 -94.67 16.56
CA THR A 37 -2.50 -94.06 15.24
C THR A 37 -3.84 -93.51 14.72
N LYS A 38 -4.94 -94.25 14.89
CA LYS A 38 -6.28 -93.77 14.52
C LYS A 38 -6.71 -92.56 15.33
N ARG A 39 -6.40 -92.53 16.64
CA ARG A 39 -6.67 -91.37 17.51
C ARG A 39 -5.91 -90.15 17.00
N PHE A 40 -4.61 -90.29 16.75
CA PHE A 40 -3.77 -89.21 16.23
C PHE A 40 -4.25 -88.68 14.88
N VAL A 41 -4.65 -89.56 13.97
CA VAL A 41 -5.24 -89.15 12.68
C VAL A 41 -6.54 -88.36 12.88
N ALA A 42 -7.40 -88.76 13.82
CA ALA A 42 -8.64 -88.02 14.12
C ALA A 42 -8.38 -86.63 14.74
N GLU A 43 -7.38 -86.52 15.60
CA GLU A 43 -6.92 -85.24 16.17
C GLU A 43 -6.41 -84.30 15.07
N ILE A 44 -5.51 -84.79 14.20
CA ILE A 44 -5.01 -84.02 13.04
C ILE A 44 -6.16 -83.55 12.16
N GLN A 45 -7.13 -84.42 11.85
CA GLN A 45 -8.28 -84.03 11.03
C GLN A 45 -9.12 -82.94 11.70
N THR A 46 -9.23 -82.96 13.02
CA THR A 46 -9.96 -81.94 13.77
C THR A 46 -9.21 -80.61 13.73
N GLU A 47 -7.89 -80.61 13.94
CA GLU A 47 -7.06 -79.41 13.83
C GLU A 47 -7.07 -78.83 12.42
N GLN A 48 -7.01 -79.67 11.38
CA GLN A 48 -7.11 -79.25 9.99
C GLN A 48 -8.45 -78.57 9.70
N ARG A 49 -9.57 -79.11 10.20
CA ARG A 49 -10.89 -78.47 10.07
C ARG A 49 -10.96 -77.13 10.79
N GLN A 50 -10.41 -77.04 12.01
CA GLN A 50 -10.35 -75.79 12.75
C GLN A 50 -9.48 -74.74 12.04
N MET A 51 -8.35 -75.16 11.47
CA MET A 51 -7.47 -74.29 10.69
C MET A 51 -8.16 -73.79 9.42
N ALA A 52 -8.86 -74.65 8.69
CA ALA A 52 -9.63 -74.26 7.52
C ALA A 52 -10.73 -73.23 7.86
N ALA A 53 -11.45 -73.43 8.97
CA ALA A 53 -12.44 -72.47 9.44
C ALA A 53 -11.82 -71.11 9.78
N LYS A 54 -10.70 -71.10 10.53
CA LYS A 54 -9.96 -69.86 10.84
C LYS A 54 -9.44 -69.15 9.58
N MET A 55 -9.02 -69.90 8.57
CA MET A 55 -8.56 -69.33 7.30
C MET A 55 -9.69 -68.58 6.59
N ILE A 56 -10.88 -69.18 6.52
CA ILE A 56 -12.08 -68.54 5.93
C ILE A 56 -12.43 -67.25 6.69
N ASP A 57 -12.38 -67.27 8.03
CA ASP A 57 -12.66 -66.08 8.84
C ASP A 57 -11.63 -64.96 8.61
N LEU A 58 -10.34 -65.31 8.46
CA LEU A 58 -9.28 -64.37 8.14
C LEU A 58 -9.45 -63.77 6.74
N GLU A 59 -9.76 -64.59 5.73
CA GLU A 59 -10.02 -64.13 4.36
C GLU A 59 -11.19 -63.14 4.33
N ARG A 60 -12.26 -63.44 5.08
CA ARG A 60 -13.40 -62.52 5.21
C ARG A 60 -13.00 -61.21 5.86
N LEU A 61 -12.27 -61.27 6.98
CA LEU A 61 -11.82 -60.07 7.70
C LEU A 61 -10.90 -59.20 6.84
N ILE A 62 -9.97 -59.82 6.10
CA ILE A 62 -9.07 -59.12 5.18
C ILE A 62 -9.90 -58.43 4.10
N SER A 63 -10.84 -59.14 3.46
CA SER A 63 -11.70 -58.58 2.40
C SER A 63 -12.47 -57.35 2.89
N THR A 64 -13.17 -57.48 4.03
CA THR A 64 -13.93 -56.36 4.61
C THR A 64 -13.04 -55.18 4.99
N ARG A 65 -11.83 -55.43 5.52
CA ARG A 65 -10.89 -54.35 5.85
C ARG A 65 -10.34 -53.66 4.61
N THR A 66 -10.06 -54.41 3.54
CA THR A 66 -9.61 -53.85 2.26
C THR A 66 -10.67 -52.92 1.68
N GLU A 67 -11.94 -53.35 1.62
CA GLU A 67 -13.05 -52.52 1.13
C GLU A 67 -13.20 -51.22 1.95
N LEU A 68 -13.12 -51.30 3.28
CA LEU A 68 -13.19 -50.12 4.15
C LEU A 68 -12.02 -49.16 3.92
N ILE A 69 -10.81 -49.68 3.71
CA ILE A 69 -9.63 -48.87 3.43
C ILE A 69 -9.79 -48.17 2.07
N GLU A 70 -10.24 -48.88 1.04
CA GLU A 70 -10.48 -48.30 -0.28
C GLU A 70 -11.53 -47.19 -0.24
N GLU A 71 -12.63 -47.38 0.50
CA GLU A 71 -13.65 -46.35 0.66
C GLU A 71 -13.11 -45.11 1.37
N ARG A 72 -12.30 -45.30 2.43
CA ARG A 72 -11.65 -44.18 3.12
C ARG A 72 -10.64 -43.45 2.23
N ILE A 73 -9.89 -44.18 1.40
CA ILE A 73 -8.97 -43.59 0.42
C ILE A 73 -9.76 -42.73 -0.55
N ARG A 74 -10.81 -43.27 -1.18
CA ARG A 74 -11.67 -42.55 -2.13
C ARG A 74 -12.30 -41.28 -1.51
N GLY A 75 -12.79 -41.38 -0.27
CA GLY A 75 -13.34 -40.24 0.45
C GLY A 75 -12.29 -39.16 0.76
N THR A 76 -11.07 -39.57 1.09
CA THR A 76 -9.94 -38.66 1.32
C THR A 76 -9.53 -37.96 0.02
N GLU A 77 -9.38 -38.71 -1.08
CA GLU A 77 -9.07 -38.16 -2.41
C GLU A 77 -10.11 -37.12 -2.84
N SER A 78 -11.40 -37.42 -2.67
CA SER A 78 -12.47 -36.45 -2.99
C SER A 78 -12.40 -35.20 -2.11
N THR A 79 -12.00 -35.33 -0.85
CA THR A 79 -11.88 -34.18 0.06
C THR A 79 -10.67 -33.32 -0.33
N VAL A 80 -9.54 -33.94 -0.66
CA VAL A 80 -8.33 -33.26 -1.14
C VAL A 80 -8.63 -32.48 -2.41
N ALA A 81 -9.27 -33.11 -3.41
CA ALA A 81 -9.63 -32.43 -4.66
C ALA A 81 -10.50 -31.18 -4.43
N ARG A 82 -11.49 -31.26 -3.53
CA ARG A 82 -12.33 -30.10 -3.19
C ARG A 82 -11.55 -28.98 -2.50
N VAL A 83 -10.60 -29.33 -1.63
CA VAL A 83 -9.74 -28.36 -0.96
C VAL A 83 -8.81 -27.70 -1.98
N GLU A 84 -8.23 -28.45 -2.91
CA GLU A 84 -7.41 -27.92 -4.01
C GLU A 84 -8.20 -26.93 -4.88
N ASP A 85 -9.40 -27.30 -5.32
CA ASP A 85 -10.28 -26.42 -6.10
C ASP A 85 -10.64 -25.14 -5.33
N SER A 86 -10.98 -25.27 -4.03
CA SER A 86 -11.31 -24.13 -3.18
C SER A 86 -10.11 -23.20 -2.97
N LEU A 87 -8.91 -23.76 -2.78
CA LEU A 87 -7.69 -22.97 -2.61
C LEU A 87 -7.33 -22.24 -3.90
N LYS A 88 -7.47 -22.90 -5.05
CA LYS A 88 -7.26 -22.29 -6.36
C LYS A 88 -8.21 -21.11 -6.59
N ALA A 89 -9.51 -21.33 -6.38
CA ALA A 89 -10.51 -20.27 -6.52
C ALA A 89 -10.27 -19.10 -5.56
N SER A 90 -9.84 -19.38 -4.32
CA SER A 90 -9.46 -18.34 -3.37
C SER A 90 -8.21 -17.59 -3.81
N GLY A 91 -7.22 -18.27 -4.39
CA GLY A 91 -6.01 -17.67 -4.96
C GLY A 91 -6.34 -16.73 -6.11
N ASP A 92 -7.14 -17.19 -7.07
CA ASP A 92 -7.58 -16.39 -8.23
C ASP A 92 -8.36 -15.14 -7.78
N SER A 93 -9.23 -15.27 -6.78
CA SER A 93 -9.99 -14.16 -6.21
C SER A 93 -9.09 -13.13 -5.51
N LEU A 94 -8.10 -13.59 -4.74
CA LEU A 94 -7.13 -12.69 -4.10
C LEU A 94 -6.28 -11.97 -5.13
N GLN A 95 -5.82 -12.66 -6.17
CA GLN A 95 -5.03 -12.05 -7.24
C GLN A 95 -5.84 -10.97 -7.97
N SER A 96 -7.09 -11.25 -8.34
CA SER A 96 -7.96 -10.25 -8.98
C SER A 96 -8.19 -9.02 -8.11
N ARG A 97 -8.31 -9.19 -6.78
CA ARG A 97 -8.43 -8.07 -5.84
C ARG A 97 -7.14 -7.26 -5.75
N ILE A 98 -5.98 -7.92 -5.78
CA ILE A 98 -4.67 -7.25 -5.81
C ILE A 98 -4.55 -6.41 -7.09
N ASP A 99 -4.80 -7.00 -8.25
CA ASP A 99 -4.71 -6.31 -9.54
C ASP A 99 -5.63 -5.08 -9.59
N SER A 100 -6.86 -5.22 -9.06
CA SER A 100 -7.80 -4.10 -8.95
C SER A 100 -7.29 -3.00 -8.03
N LEU A 101 -6.70 -3.34 -6.88
CA LEU A 101 -6.14 -2.36 -5.94
C LEU A 101 -4.93 -1.64 -6.53
N GLU A 102 -4.04 -2.36 -7.22
CA GLU A 102 -2.90 -1.77 -7.93
C GLU A 102 -3.36 -0.79 -9.01
N GLY A 103 -4.39 -1.16 -9.79
CA GLY A 103 -5.00 -0.29 -10.78
C GLY A 103 -5.58 1.00 -10.16
N SER A 104 -6.42 0.87 -9.14
CA SER A 104 -7.04 2.03 -8.45
C SER A 104 -6.01 2.93 -7.76
N LEU A 105 -4.96 2.36 -7.18
CA LEU A 105 -3.88 3.13 -6.55
C LEU A 105 -3.10 3.93 -7.60
N LYS A 106 -2.81 3.31 -8.75
CA LYS A 106 -2.12 3.98 -9.85
C LYS A 106 -2.94 5.15 -10.41
N GLU A 107 -4.23 4.95 -10.65
CA GLU A 107 -5.13 6.00 -11.12
C GLU A 107 -5.23 7.15 -10.11
N SER A 108 -5.44 6.83 -8.83
CA SER A 108 -5.48 7.84 -7.76
C SER A 108 -4.18 8.64 -7.66
N LEU A 109 -3.03 7.98 -7.83
CA LEU A 109 -1.74 8.64 -7.84
C LEU A 109 -1.61 9.59 -9.04
N GLU A 110 -2.02 9.16 -10.23
CA GLU A 110 -2.01 10.01 -11.44
C GLU A 110 -2.92 11.23 -11.29
N ASP A 111 -4.10 11.08 -10.69
CA ASP A 111 -5.00 12.21 -10.43
C ASP A 111 -4.44 13.20 -9.42
N ILE A 112 -3.81 12.71 -8.34
CA ILE A 112 -3.10 13.58 -7.39
C ILE A 112 -2.00 14.37 -8.10
N LYS A 113 -1.21 13.73 -8.97
CA LYS A 113 -0.17 14.41 -9.76
C LYS A 113 -0.75 15.53 -10.63
N ARG A 114 -1.83 15.25 -11.36
CA ARG A 114 -2.52 16.26 -12.20
C ARG A 114 -3.06 17.43 -11.38
N LEU A 115 -3.69 17.17 -10.24
CA LEU A 115 -4.20 18.22 -9.36
C LEU A 115 -3.05 19.07 -8.78
N MET A 116 -1.94 18.45 -8.42
CA MET A 116 -0.75 19.14 -7.92
C MET A 116 -0.15 20.06 -8.98
N ASP A 117 0.03 19.58 -10.22
CA ASP A 117 0.51 20.40 -11.34
C ASP A 117 -0.43 21.59 -11.60
N HIS A 118 -1.73 21.31 -11.73
CA HIS A 118 -2.73 22.35 -12.00
C HIS A 118 -2.76 23.43 -10.90
N ASN A 119 -2.75 23.02 -9.64
CA ASN A 119 -2.78 23.95 -8.51
C ASN A 119 -1.48 24.75 -8.42
N PHE A 120 -0.32 24.14 -8.70
CA PHE A 120 0.95 24.84 -8.76
C PHE A 120 0.90 25.94 -9.82
N ASP A 121 0.53 25.61 -11.05
CA ASP A 121 0.46 26.56 -12.16
C ASP A 121 -0.51 27.71 -11.85
N ALA A 122 -1.68 27.40 -11.30
CA ALA A 122 -2.69 28.39 -10.92
C ALA A 122 -2.19 29.34 -9.82
N ILE A 123 -1.48 28.83 -8.80
CA ILE A 123 -0.90 29.66 -7.73
C ILE A 123 0.23 30.54 -8.27
N MET A 124 1.12 29.97 -9.09
CA MET A 124 2.24 30.72 -9.68
C MET A 124 1.74 31.83 -10.60
N SER A 125 0.72 31.58 -11.42
CA SER A 125 0.11 32.60 -12.28
C SER A 125 -0.49 33.74 -11.46
N LYS A 126 -1.16 33.43 -10.33
CA LYS A 126 -1.71 34.46 -9.43
C LYS A 126 -0.62 35.28 -8.75
N LEU A 127 0.48 34.64 -8.33
CA LEU A 127 1.62 35.35 -7.77
C LEU A 127 2.21 36.33 -8.79
N GLN A 128 2.41 35.89 -10.04
CA GLN A 128 2.91 36.75 -11.12
C GLN A 128 1.96 37.93 -11.41
N GLU A 129 0.65 37.71 -11.37
CA GLU A 129 -0.34 38.79 -11.53
C GLU A 129 -0.24 39.82 -10.39
N ILE A 130 -0.10 39.35 -9.14
CA ILE A 130 0.08 40.22 -7.97
C ILE A 130 1.38 41.02 -8.08
N GLU A 131 2.50 40.38 -8.43
CA GLU A 131 3.79 41.05 -8.65
C GLU A 131 3.65 42.16 -9.72
N GLY A 132 3.00 41.86 -10.84
CA GLY A 132 2.76 42.84 -11.91
C GLY A 132 1.86 44.00 -11.47
N ASN A 133 0.83 43.74 -10.65
CA ASN A 133 -0.04 44.79 -10.11
C ASN A 133 0.69 45.69 -9.11
N ILE A 134 1.56 45.12 -8.27
CA ILE A 134 2.42 45.87 -7.36
C ILE A 134 3.37 46.78 -8.15
N GLN A 135 3.96 46.27 -9.23
CA GLN A 135 4.84 47.09 -10.08
C GLN A 135 4.09 48.27 -10.72
N LYS A 136 2.90 48.04 -11.29
CA LYS A 136 2.07 49.12 -11.85
C LYS A 136 1.72 50.18 -10.80
N LEU A 137 1.42 49.77 -9.57
CA LEU A 137 1.15 50.68 -8.46
C LEU A 137 2.41 51.50 -8.09
N ALA A 138 3.58 50.87 -8.05
CA ALA A 138 4.84 51.55 -7.80
C ALA A 138 5.14 52.62 -8.87
N ASP A 139 4.94 52.28 -10.15
CA ASP A 139 5.11 53.21 -11.26
C ASP A 139 4.13 54.40 -11.15
N ALA A 140 2.86 54.15 -10.82
CA ALA A 140 1.85 55.19 -10.64
C ALA A 140 2.17 56.14 -9.47
N VAL A 141 2.65 55.60 -8.34
CA VAL A 141 3.12 56.40 -7.19
C VAL A 141 4.30 57.29 -7.59
N SER A 142 5.26 56.75 -8.33
CA SER A 142 6.43 57.49 -8.84
C SER A 142 6.00 58.67 -9.73
N VAL A 143 5.14 58.42 -10.72
CA VAL A 143 4.59 59.46 -11.61
C VAL A 143 3.87 60.55 -10.82
N THR A 144 3.05 60.17 -9.84
CA THR A 144 2.31 61.13 -9.00
C THR A 144 3.25 62.03 -8.20
N LYS A 145 4.35 61.47 -7.66
CA LYS A 145 5.37 62.23 -6.92
C LYS A 145 6.10 63.24 -7.81
N SER A 146 6.44 62.85 -9.04
CA SER A 146 7.02 63.76 -10.03
C SER A 146 6.06 64.89 -10.40
N LEU A 147 4.78 64.57 -10.62
CA LEU A 147 3.76 65.57 -10.94
C LEU A 147 3.55 66.57 -9.78
N ALA A 148 3.51 66.10 -8.54
CA ALA A 148 3.40 66.96 -7.36
C ALA A 148 4.58 67.95 -7.27
N THR A 149 5.79 67.48 -7.59
CA THR A 149 7.00 68.32 -7.64
C THR A 149 6.90 69.40 -8.72
N TYR A 150 6.42 69.03 -9.91
CA TYR A 150 6.21 69.96 -11.02
C TYR A 150 5.17 71.03 -10.69
N ILE A 151 3.99 70.62 -10.19
CA ILE A 151 2.93 71.54 -9.77
C ILE A 151 3.42 72.52 -8.70
N ARG A 152 4.22 72.05 -7.72
CA ARG A 152 4.81 72.91 -6.69
C ARG A 152 5.69 74.01 -7.30
N SER A 153 6.52 73.64 -8.28
CA SER A 153 7.41 74.59 -8.96
C SER A 153 6.62 75.62 -9.76
N ASP A 154 5.64 75.17 -10.55
CA ASP A 154 4.82 76.04 -11.39
C ASP A 154 4.04 77.05 -10.56
N ILE A 155 3.41 76.61 -9.47
CA ILE A 155 2.66 77.50 -8.57
C ILE A 155 3.59 78.53 -7.92
N ARG A 156 4.82 78.16 -7.57
CA ARG A 156 5.80 79.11 -7.03
C ARG A 156 6.22 80.14 -8.08
N SER A 157 6.48 79.72 -9.32
CA SER A 157 6.83 80.62 -10.43
C SER A 157 5.70 81.59 -10.73
N LEU A 158 4.48 81.08 -10.95
CA LEU A 158 3.29 81.89 -11.24
C LEU A 158 2.98 82.88 -10.12
N SER A 159 3.10 82.45 -8.86
CA SER A 159 2.87 83.34 -7.72
C SER A 159 3.90 84.46 -7.65
N TYR A 160 5.15 84.17 -8.00
CA TYR A 160 6.21 85.19 -8.06
C TYR A 160 5.92 86.20 -9.17
N GLU A 161 5.62 85.73 -10.38
CA GLU A 161 5.25 86.57 -11.53
C GLU A 161 4.05 87.46 -11.23
N LEU A 162 2.98 86.88 -10.63
CA LEU A 162 1.77 87.61 -10.28
C LEU A 162 2.03 88.70 -9.24
N LYS A 163 2.84 88.42 -8.20
CA LYS A 163 3.22 89.44 -7.20
C LYS A 163 4.00 90.59 -7.83
N GLU A 164 4.92 90.30 -8.76
CA GLU A 164 5.70 91.33 -9.43
C GLU A 164 4.87 92.16 -10.43
N GLU A 165 3.91 91.56 -11.12
CA GLU A 165 2.98 92.29 -11.99
C GLU A 165 2.04 93.20 -11.19
N ILE A 166 1.54 92.71 -10.06
CA ILE A 166 0.71 93.49 -9.13
C ILE A 166 1.47 94.73 -8.63
N LYS A 167 2.74 94.59 -8.25
CA LYS A 167 3.59 95.73 -7.83
C LYS A 167 3.81 96.77 -8.93
N ARG A 168 3.76 96.35 -10.21
CA ARG A 168 3.96 97.24 -11.37
C ARG A 168 2.68 97.97 -11.80
N SER A 169 1.52 97.53 -11.35
CA SER A 169 0.21 98.17 -11.62
C SER A 169 0.02 99.40 -10.72
N ASP A 170 -0.50 100.51 -11.28
CA ASP A 170 -0.59 101.89 -10.71
C ASP A 170 -0.71 102.00 -9.17
N GLU A 171 0.18 102.78 -8.54
CA GLU A 171 0.39 102.95 -7.08
C GLU A 171 -0.81 103.49 -6.27
N ALA A 172 -1.89 103.94 -6.92
CA ALA A 172 -3.03 104.60 -6.28
C ALA A 172 -3.89 103.67 -5.39
N ASP A 173 -3.73 102.34 -5.50
CA ASP A 173 -4.54 101.32 -4.83
C ASP A 173 -3.70 100.42 -3.88
N SER A 174 -2.67 100.98 -3.24
CA SER A 174 -1.70 100.28 -2.36
C SER A 174 -2.32 99.33 -1.32
N GLU A 175 -3.42 99.72 -0.66
CA GLU A 175 -4.12 98.88 0.32
C GLU A 175 -4.74 97.63 -0.33
N ARG A 176 -5.32 97.79 -1.52
CA ARG A 176 -5.92 96.69 -2.29
C ARG A 176 -4.87 95.72 -2.80
N TYR A 177 -3.68 96.22 -3.16
CA TYR A 177 -2.55 95.35 -3.51
C TYR A 177 -1.99 94.58 -2.33
N GLY A 178 -1.89 95.20 -1.15
CA GLY A 178 -1.50 94.51 0.08
C GLY A 178 -2.41 93.31 0.36
N GLN A 179 -3.73 93.51 0.26
CA GLN A 179 -4.72 92.44 0.43
C GLN A 179 -4.60 91.34 -0.64
N MET A 180 -4.31 91.69 -1.89
CA MET A 180 -4.12 90.70 -2.97
C MET A 180 -2.85 89.85 -2.77
N VAL A 181 -1.73 90.48 -2.41
CA VAL A 181 -0.47 89.77 -2.14
C VAL A 181 -0.61 88.84 -0.94
N GLU A 182 -1.27 89.30 0.13
CA GLU A 182 -1.54 88.48 1.31
C GLU A 182 -2.42 87.27 0.95
N ARG A 183 -3.46 87.47 0.11
CA ARG A 183 -4.30 86.38 -0.36
C ARG A 183 -3.56 85.36 -1.22
N ILE A 184 -2.62 85.81 -2.07
CA ILE A 184 -1.73 84.93 -2.84
C ILE A 184 -0.88 84.10 -1.88
N GLU A 185 -0.32 84.70 -0.84
CA GLU A 185 0.50 84.00 0.16
C GLU A 185 -0.28 82.99 1.00
N GLU A 186 -1.53 83.29 1.33
CA GLU A 186 -2.44 82.32 1.96
C GLU A 186 -2.68 81.12 1.05
N LEU A 187 -2.99 81.35 -0.23
CA LEU A 187 -3.21 80.28 -1.21
C LEU A 187 -1.94 79.44 -1.43
N GLN A 188 -0.76 80.08 -1.49
CA GLN A 188 0.53 79.38 -1.56
C GLN A 188 0.73 78.46 -0.35
N ARG A 189 0.50 78.97 0.86
CA ARG A 189 0.59 78.17 2.10
C ARG A 189 -0.38 76.99 2.10
N TYR A 190 -1.60 77.20 1.61
CA TYR A 190 -2.59 76.14 1.50
C TYR A 190 -2.14 75.06 0.50
N VAL A 191 -1.68 75.45 -0.70
CA VAL A 191 -1.16 74.53 -1.71
C VAL A 191 0.05 73.74 -1.17
N ASP A 192 1.02 74.42 -0.56
CA ASP A 192 2.20 73.76 0.01
C ASP A 192 1.79 72.74 1.08
N SER A 193 0.80 73.07 1.93
CA SER A 193 0.24 72.14 2.92
C SER A 193 -0.39 70.91 2.27
N VAL A 194 -1.21 71.08 1.22
CA VAL A 194 -1.83 69.95 0.50
C VAL A 194 -0.77 69.07 -0.16
N LEU A 195 0.22 69.66 -0.83
CA LEU A 195 1.28 68.91 -1.50
C LEU A 195 2.18 68.17 -0.50
N THR A 196 2.44 68.76 0.67
CA THR A 196 3.19 68.10 1.76
C THR A 196 2.43 66.87 2.28
N GLU A 197 1.12 66.99 2.46
CA GLU A 197 0.30 65.85 2.90
C GLU A 197 0.23 64.75 1.82
N GLN A 198 0.14 65.14 0.54
CA GLN A 198 0.20 64.19 -0.58
C GLN A 198 1.55 63.45 -0.62
N GLU A 199 2.68 64.14 -0.42
CA GLU A 199 3.99 63.48 -0.32
C GLU A 199 4.05 62.49 0.83
N ARG A 200 3.54 62.87 2.01
CA ARG A 200 3.48 61.98 3.17
C ARG A 200 2.66 60.70 2.87
N ILE A 201 1.53 60.84 2.19
CA ILE A 201 0.69 59.72 1.77
C ILE A 201 1.42 58.84 0.74
N LEU A 202 2.08 59.44 -0.26
CA LEU A 202 2.83 58.71 -1.29
C LEU A 202 4.04 57.96 -0.73
N ASP A 203 4.75 58.54 0.24
CA ASP A 203 5.86 57.87 0.92
C ASP A 203 5.36 56.67 1.73
N ALA A 204 4.23 56.82 2.44
CA ALA A 204 3.59 55.71 3.14
C ALA A 204 3.14 54.60 2.17
N HIS A 205 2.61 54.95 1.00
CA HIS A 205 2.27 53.98 -0.04
C HIS A 205 3.51 53.29 -0.62
N THR A 206 4.61 54.01 -0.80
CA THR A 206 5.89 53.44 -1.27
C THR A 206 6.40 52.39 -0.30
N GLU A 207 6.41 52.70 1.01
CA GLU A 207 6.83 51.75 2.05
C GLU A 207 5.91 50.52 2.09
N ARG A 208 4.60 50.72 1.92
CA ARG A 208 3.64 49.61 1.88
C ARG A 208 3.86 48.72 0.64
N LEU A 209 4.16 49.30 -0.51
CA LEU A 209 4.46 48.54 -1.73
C LEU A 209 5.74 47.73 -1.59
N LEU A 210 6.81 48.29 -1.02
CA LEU A 210 8.04 47.54 -0.71
C LEU A 210 7.77 46.37 0.23
N THR A 211 6.94 46.58 1.25
CA THR A 211 6.52 45.52 2.18
C THR A 211 5.78 44.41 1.42
N LEU A 212 4.81 44.76 0.58
CA LEU A 212 4.05 43.80 -0.23
C LEU A 212 4.94 43.03 -1.21
N GLN A 213 5.93 43.67 -1.83
CA GLN A 213 6.92 42.98 -2.67
C GLN A 213 7.68 41.92 -1.88
N GLY A 214 8.12 42.24 -0.66
CA GLY A 214 8.79 41.29 0.23
C GLY A 214 7.88 40.13 0.64
N GLU A 215 6.63 40.41 1.03
CA GLU A 215 5.64 39.39 1.39
C GLU A 215 5.35 38.42 0.23
N VAL A 216 5.20 38.94 -0.99
CA VAL A 216 4.95 38.13 -2.19
C VAL A 216 6.16 37.28 -2.56
N ALA A 217 7.38 37.82 -2.44
CA ALA A 217 8.62 37.06 -2.67
C ALA A 217 8.76 35.89 -1.69
N LEU A 218 8.50 36.11 -0.40
CA LEU A 218 8.50 35.05 0.62
C LEU A 218 7.43 34.00 0.35
N LEU A 219 6.23 34.43 -0.07
CA LEU A 219 5.15 33.52 -0.42
C LEU A 219 5.51 32.65 -1.63
N ARG A 220 6.15 33.24 -2.65
CA ARG A 220 6.64 32.52 -3.83
C ARG A 220 7.68 31.48 -3.45
N GLU A 221 8.66 31.83 -2.62
CA GLU A 221 9.67 30.88 -2.13
C GLU A 221 9.03 29.73 -1.34
N ALA A 222 8.07 30.03 -0.46
CA ALA A 222 7.35 29.03 0.31
C ALA A 222 6.54 28.08 -0.59
N VAL A 223 5.88 28.58 -1.63
CA VAL A 223 5.16 27.76 -2.62
C VAL A 223 6.15 26.85 -3.34
N LEU A 224 7.26 27.39 -3.86
CA LEU A 224 8.27 26.60 -4.57
C LEU A 224 8.85 25.49 -3.69
N LYS A 225 9.17 25.79 -2.43
CA LYS A 225 9.69 24.81 -1.49
C LYS A 225 8.68 23.71 -1.19
N ASN A 226 7.45 24.08 -0.80
CA ASN A 226 6.43 23.12 -0.39
C ASN A 226 6.03 22.20 -1.55
N PHE A 227 5.80 22.78 -2.74
CA PHE A 227 5.48 21.99 -3.93
C PHE A 227 6.68 21.14 -4.37
N GLY A 228 7.90 21.67 -4.33
CA GLY A 228 9.12 20.90 -4.64
C GLY A 228 9.28 19.66 -3.77
N GLU A 229 9.02 19.78 -2.46
CA GLU A 229 9.03 18.63 -1.54
C GLU A 229 7.96 17.60 -1.89
N VAL A 230 6.74 18.03 -2.22
CA VAL A 230 5.64 17.13 -2.60
C VAL A 230 5.90 16.46 -3.95
N PHE A 231 6.36 17.20 -4.95
CA PHE A 231 6.74 16.66 -6.26
C PHE A 231 7.82 15.59 -6.15
N THR A 232 8.83 15.83 -5.32
CA THR A 232 9.89 14.86 -5.04
C THR A 232 9.32 13.57 -4.43
N ARG A 233 8.42 13.69 -3.44
CA ARG A 233 7.77 12.54 -2.80
C ARG A 233 6.87 11.76 -3.76
N LEU A 234 6.26 12.44 -4.74
CA LEU A 234 5.44 11.83 -5.78
C LEU A 234 6.27 11.26 -6.95
N GLY A 235 7.60 11.38 -6.92
CA GLY A 235 8.49 10.95 -7.99
C GLY A 235 8.29 11.73 -9.29
N MET A 236 7.86 13.00 -9.19
CA MET A 236 7.73 13.90 -10.33
C MET A 236 9.09 14.58 -10.55
N LEU A 237 9.79 14.17 -11.62
CA LEU A 237 11.17 14.59 -11.92
C LEU A 237 11.28 16.02 -12.46
N SER A 238 10.15 16.65 -12.78
CA SER A 238 10.11 17.99 -13.32
C SER A 238 9.71 18.94 -12.21
N TYR A 239 10.65 19.76 -11.73
CA TYR A 239 10.22 21.10 -11.32
C TYR A 239 9.50 21.69 -12.53
N PRO A 240 8.23 22.11 -12.41
CA PRO A 240 7.61 22.90 -13.47
C PRO A 240 8.59 24.00 -13.82
N LYS A 241 8.93 24.11 -15.11
CA LYS A 241 9.86 25.11 -15.65
C LYS A 241 9.39 26.45 -15.11
N ILE A 242 10.06 26.92 -14.07
CA ILE A 242 9.92 28.29 -13.63
C ILE A 242 10.45 29.05 -14.83
N LEU A 243 9.56 29.64 -15.61
CA LEU A 243 9.90 30.77 -16.46
C LEU A 243 10.38 31.85 -15.49
N THR A 244 11.63 31.71 -15.03
CA THR A 244 12.41 32.83 -14.55
C THR A 244 12.38 33.79 -15.72
N GLY A 245 11.66 34.89 -15.56
CA GLY A 245 11.50 35.94 -16.57
C GLY A 245 12.80 36.68 -16.86
N ASP A 246 13.88 35.94 -17.14
CA ASP A 246 15.02 36.38 -17.92
C ASP A 246 14.74 36.06 -19.40
N GLU A 247 13.66 36.63 -19.94
CA GLU A 247 13.60 36.97 -21.36
C GLU A 247 13.98 38.45 -21.46
N ASN A 248 15.26 38.72 -21.25
CA ASN A 248 15.92 39.88 -21.84
C ASN A 248 16.29 39.51 -23.28
N GLU A 249 15.40 39.81 -24.23
CA GLU A 249 15.73 40.20 -25.61
C GLU A 249 14.80 41.34 -26.06
#